data_AF-W7ER29-F1
#
_entry.id   AF-W7ER29-F1
#
_cell.length_a   1.000
_cell.length_b   1.000
_cell.length_c   1.000
_cell.angle_alpha   90.00
_cell.angle_beta   90.00
_cell.angle_gamma   90.00
#
_symmetry.space_group_name_H-M   'P 1'
#
loop_
_entity.id
_entity.type
_entity.pdbx_description
1 polymer ?
#
loop_
_entity_poly.entity_id
_entity_poly.type
_entity_poly.pdbx_seq_one_letter_code
_entity_poly.pdbx_strand_id
1 'polypeptide(L)'
;MFSKTTLLMALNAGLTLAGNAILTNRCSYDIWVSSVGGSHQTPCTLVPARTQYTEVLYNTGTSLKISSSDSIKNGEHTQFEYSIAGGKIWYDISFVNCAEGESASACPGHAEGLSMRGSDDQCSSADCAAGDYCPTQAYYVDTPLIKLGLKEPVFDCPSTDVDLHMTVCSGEDSLKRSVAGRVAIDLEGQN
;
A
#
# COMPACT_ATOMS: atom_id res chain seq x y z
N MET A 1 53.26 14.89 30.82
CA MET A 1 52.38 13.77 30.43
C MET A 1 51.14 14.38 29.79
N PHE A 2 51.03 14.35 28.46
CA PHE A 2 49.86 14.87 27.74
C PHE A 2 48.88 13.72 27.48
N SER A 3 47.74 13.75 28.17
CA SER A 3 46.65 12.79 27.99
C SER A 3 45.94 13.08 26.67
N LYS A 4 45.98 12.13 25.73
CA LYS A 4 45.25 12.20 24.46
C LYS A 4 43.84 11.66 24.69
N THR A 5 42.86 12.55 24.79
CA THR A 5 41.45 12.17 24.81
C THR A 5 40.98 11.93 23.38
N THR A 6 40.86 10.66 22.98
CA THR A 6 40.29 10.29 21.69
C THR A 6 38.77 10.42 21.76
N LEU A 7 38.22 11.39 21.03
CA LEU A 7 36.78 11.59 20.85
C LEU A 7 36.28 10.58 19.81
N LEU A 8 35.54 9.54 20.25
CA LEU A 8 34.78 8.70 19.32
C LEU A 8 33.54 9.48 18.87
N MET A 9 33.53 9.93 17.61
CA MET A 9 32.29 10.29 16.92
C MET A 9 31.54 9.00 16.62
N ALA A 10 30.47 8.72 17.37
CA ALA A 10 29.49 7.72 16.99
C ALA A 10 28.70 8.26 15.79
N LEU A 11 28.97 7.72 14.60
CA LEU A 11 28.18 7.96 13.41
C LEU A 11 26.88 7.16 13.54
N ASN A 12 25.80 7.79 14.01
CA ASN A 12 24.46 7.22 13.89
C ASN A 12 24.09 7.26 12.40
N ALA A 13 24.44 6.20 11.67
CA ALA A 13 23.78 5.91 10.41
C ALA A 13 22.33 5.57 10.75
N GLY A 14 21.44 6.57 10.71
CA GLY A 14 20.01 6.30 10.71
C GLY A 14 19.74 5.39 9.52
N LEU A 15 19.18 4.21 9.77
CA LEU A 15 18.63 3.35 8.72
C LEU A 15 17.52 4.16 8.05
N THR A 16 17.87 4.86 6.97
CA THR A 16 16.88 5.36 6.03
C THR A 16 16.23 4.12 5.43
N LEU A 17 14.95 3.92 5.69
CA LEU A 17 14.17 2.97 4.90
C LEU A 17 14.36 3.37 3.44
N ALA A 18 14.86 2.45 2.63
CA ALA A 18 15.25 2.75 1.25
C ALA A 18 14.10 2.49 0.25
N GLY A 19 12.99 1.93 0.73
CA GLY A 19 11.79 1.66 -0.08
C GLY A 19 10.73 2.76 -0.08
N ASN A 20 9.86 2.69 -1.08
CA ASN A 20 8.71 3.58 -1.25
C ASN A 20 7.39 2.83 -1.13
N ALA A 21 6.36 3.52 -0.66
CA ALA A 21 4.96 3.14 -0.89
C ALA A 21 4.52 3.75 -2.23
N ILE A 22 4.20 2.90 -3.20
CA ILE A 22 3.82 3.29 -4.56
C ILE A 22 2.37 2.89 -4.81
N LEU A 23 1.48 3.87 -4.84
CA LEU A 23 0.07 3.71 -5.18
C LEU A 23 -0.13 3.93 -6.69
N THR A 24 -0.60 2.92 -7.39
CA THR A 24 -0.93 2.98 -8.81
C THR A 24 -2.44 3.07 -9.00
N ASN A 25 -2.91 4.16 -9.61
CA ASN A 25 -4.27 4.27 -10.07
C ASN A 25 -4.38 3.74 -11.51
N ARG A 26 -4.80 2.48 -11.68
CA ARG A 26 -5.08 1.92 -13.01
C ARG A 26 -6.50 2.19 -13.49
N CYS A 27 -7.34 2.78 -12.65
CA CYS A 27 -8.71 3.09 -12.99
C CYS A 27 -8.77 4.08 -14.17
N SER A 28 -9.92 4.09 -14.84
CA SER A 28 -10.26 5.08 -15.88
C SER A 28 -10.70 6.43 -15.29
N TYR A 29 -10.75 6.53 -13.96
CA TYR A 29 -11.19 7.70 -13.20
C TYR A 29 -10.15 8.10 -12.15
N ASP A 30 -10.28 9.34 -11.68
CA ASP A 30 -9.42 9.90 -10.64
C ASP A 30 -9.79 9.32 -9.26
N ILE A 31 -8.78 9.15 -8.42
CA ILE A 31 -8.94 8.82 -7.01
C ILE A 31 -8.24 9.89 -6.17
N TRP A 32 -8.55 9.92 -4.88
CA TRP A 32 -7.79 10.71 -3.91
C TRP A 32 -7.19 9.81 -2.84
N VAL A 33 -6.00 10.18 -2.37
CA VAL A 33 -5.28 9.45 -1.32
C VAL A 33 -4.92 10.36 -0.16
N SER A 34 -5.10 9.87 1.07
CA SER A 34 -4.51 10.46 2.28
C SER A 34 -3.71 9.38 3.00
N SER A 35 -2.44 9.63 3.26
CA SER A 35 -1.56 8.77 4.05
C SER A 35 -1.64 9.18 5.50
N VAL A 36 -2.05 8.24 6.35
CA VAL A 36 -2.28 8.47 7.78
C VAL A 36 -1.48 7.45 8.58
N GLY A 37 -0.71 7.91 9.55
CA GLY A 37 0.00 7.06 10.50
C GLY A 37 0.10 7.71 11.87
N GLY A 38 0.69 7.00 12.83
CA GLY A 38 0.75 7.47 14.23
C GLY A 38 1.45 8.83 14.43
N SER A 39 2.28 9.26 13.47
CA SER A 39 3.05 10.50 13.53
C SER A 39 2.79 11.46 12.36
N HIS A 40 1.91 11.13 11.42
CA HIS A 40 1.70 11.91 10.21
C HIS A 40 0.29 11.78 9.64
N GLN A 41 -0.10 12.81 8.91
CA GLN A 41 -1.29 12.81 8.08
C GLN A 41 -1.05 13.72 6.88
N THR A 42 -1.24 13.21 5.67
CA THR A 42 -1.14 14.01 4.44
C THR A 42 -2.51 14.57 4.04
N PRO A 43 -2.59 15.73 3.38
CA PRO A 43 -3.81 16.19 2.72
C PRO A 43 -4.31 15.14 1.71
N CYS A 44 -5.62 15.16 1.44
CA CYS A 44 -6.19 14.31 0.38
C CYS A 44 -5.67 14.78 -0.97
N THR A 45 -4.78 13.97 -1.56
CA THR A 45 -4.05 14.26 -2.79
C THR A 45 -4.74 13.60 -3.96
N LEU A 46 -5.00 14.37 -5.02
CA LEU A 46 -5.53 13.83 -6.28
C LEU A 46 -4.49 12.92 -6.92
N VAL A 47 -4.90 11.70 -7.28
CA VAL A 47 -4.14 10.76 -8.11
C VAL A 47 -4.94 10.54 -9.39
N PRO A 48 -4.62 11.29 -10.46
CA PRO A 48 -5.36 11.21 -11.70
C PRO A 48 -5.43 9.78 -12.25
N ALA A 49 -6.46 9.52 -13.05
CA ALA A 49 -6.61 8.27 -13.78
C ALA A 49 -5.30 7.90 -14.49
N ARG A 50 -4.90 6.63 -14.39
CA ARG A 50 -3.72 6.10 -15.06
C ARG A 50 -2.40 6.76 -14.64
N THR A 51 -2.28 7.17 -13.38
CA THR A 51 -1.05 7.73 -12.79
C THR A 51 -0.66 7.05 -11.49
N GLN A 52 0.42 7.52 -10.86
CA GLN A 52 0.94 6.98 -9.61
C GLN A 52 1.11 8.10 -8.57
N TYR A 53 0.96 7.72 -7.31
CA TYR A 53 1.38 8.45 -6.14
C TYR A 53 2.52 7.69 -5.45
N THR A 54 3.52 8.40 -4.97
CA THR A 54 4.69 7.80 -4.32
C THR A 54 5.04 8.57 -3.07
N GLU A 55 5.25 7.86 -1.97
CA GLU A 55 5.83 8.38 -0.73
C GLU A 55 6.93 7.45 -0.23
N VAL A 56 7.88 8.00 0.54
CA VAL A 56 8.84 7.16 1.27
C VAL A 56 8.10 6.34 2.32
N LEU A 57 8.53 5.10 2.57
CA LEU A 57 7.95 4.31 3.65
C LEU A 57 8.17 4.99 5.00
N TYR A 58 7.11 5.09 5.79
CA TYR A 58 7.17 5.59 7.15
C TYR A 58 7.51 4.46 8.13
N ASN A 59 8.39 4.72 9.11
CA ASN A 59 8.70 3.77 10.18
C ASN A 59 7.64 3.79 11.30
N THR A 60 6.37 3.74 10.91
CA THR A 60 5.18 3.65 11.78
C THR A 60 4.07 2.95 11.01
N GLY A 61 3.09 2.40 11.72
CA GLY A 61 1.88 1.89 11.06
C GLY A 61 1.23 2.99 10.24
N THR A 62 1.01 2.71 8.96
CA THR A 62 0.56 3.67 7.95
C THR A 62 -0.56 3.08 7.11
N SER A 63 -1.59 3.88 6.85
CA SER A 63 -2.77 3.54 6.07
C SER A 63 -2.92 4.58 4.94
N LEU A 64 -2.77 4.14 3.69
CA LEU A 64 -3.11 4.92 2.51
C LEU A 64 -4.62 4.75 2.28
N LYS A 65 -5.38 5.77 2.66
CA LYS A 65 -6.83 5.80 2.53
C LYS A 65 -7.22 6.33 1.15
N ILE A 66 -7.95 5.52 0.38
CA ILE A 66 -8.38 5.82 -0.99
C ILE A 66 -9.83 6.28 -0.97
N SER A 67 -10.12 7.40 -1.63
CA SER A 67 -11.45 7.99 -1.73
C SER A 67 -11.82 8.30 -3.18
N SER A 68 -13.11 8.29 -3.47
CA SER A 68 -13.70 8.80 -4.72
C SER A 68 -14.09 10.28 -4.63
N SER A 69 -13.65 10.99 -3.58
CA SER A 69 -13.81 12.45 -3.44
C SER A 69 -12.56 13.09 -2.80
N ASP A 70 -12.46 14.41 -2.83
CA ASP A 70 -11.34 15.20 -2.29
C ASP A 70 -11.22 15.19 -0.74
N SER A 71 -11.93 14.28 -0.08
CA SER A 71 -11.91 14.06 1.35
C SER A 71 -12.09 12.58 1.68
N ILE A 72 -11.57 12.15 2.83
CA ILE A 72 -11.84 10.82 3.37
C ILE A 72 -13.17 10.88 4.13
N LYS A 73 -14.16 10.14 3.63
CA LYS A 73 -15.44 9.95 4.33
C LYS A 73 -15.43 8.58 5.01
N ASN A 74 -15.78 8.56 6.29
CA ASN A 74 -15.98 7.30 7.00
C ASN A 74 -17.16 6.56 6.37
N GLY A 75 -17.02 5.26 6.07
CA GLY A 75 -18.02 4.52 5.29
C GLY A 75 -17.64 4.30 3.82
N GLU A 76 -16.71 5.08 3.27
CA GLU A 76 -16.54 5.21 1.81
C GLU A 76 -15.07 5.26 1.39
N HIS A 77 -14.18 4.53 2.07
CA HIS A 77 -12.77 4.49 1.71
C HIS A 77 -12.15 3.09 1.84
N THR A 78 -11.38 2.72 0.81
CA THR A 78 -10.48 1.56 0.80
C THR A 78 -9.19 1.93 1.51
N GLN A 79 -8.53 0.96 2.12
CA GLN A 79 -7.25 1.17 2.79
C GLN A 79 -6.21 0.19 2.27
N PHE A 80 -5.02 0.71 2.01
CA PHE A 80 -3.81 -0.09 1.91
C PHE A 80 -2.96 0.21 3.13
N GLU A 81 -2.71 -0.79 3.95
CA GLU A 81 -2.06 -0.61 5.24
C GLU A 81 -0.71 -1.29 5.24
N TYR A 82 0.27 -0.67 5.89
CA TYR A 82 1.56 -1.30 6.13
C TYR A 82 2.16 -0.90 7.47
N SER A 83 3.05 -1.75 7.97
CA SER A 83 3.88 -1.48 9.14
C SER A 83 5.25 -2.14 9.01
N ILE A 84 6.25 -1.57 9.68
CA ILE A 84 7.62 -2.07 9.64
C ILE A 84 7.98 -2.56 11.02
N ALA A 85 8.23 -3.86 11.16
CA ALA A 85 8.51 -4.48 12.44
C ALA A 85 9.35 -5.75 12.25
N GLY A 86 10.35 -5.92 13.12
CA GLY A 86 11.19 -7.12 13.12
C GLY A 86 12.02 -7.33 11.84
N GLY A 87 12.38 -6.24 11.15
CA GLY A 87 13.12 -6.31 9.88
C GLY A 87 12.27 -6.74 8.68
N LYS A 88 10.94 -6.66 8.80
CA LYS A 88 9.98 -6.99 7.75
C LYS A 88 9.01 -5.83 7.51
N ILE A 89 8.40 -5.82 6.33
CA ILE A 89 7.19 -5.04 6.07
C ILE A 89 6.00 -5.99 6.19
N TRP A 90 5.00 -5.60 6.95
CA TRP A 90 3.69 -6.26 7.04
C TRP A 90 2.67 -5.37 6.35
N TYR A 91 1.73 -5.94 5.61
CA TYR A 91 0.73 -5.16 4.88
C TYR A 91 -0.55 -5.93 4.61
N ASP A 92 -1.62 -5.19 4.33
CA ASP A 92 -2.93 -5.73 4.01
C ASP A 92 -3.80 -4.72 3.24
N ILE A 93 -4.83 -5.25 2.59
CA ILE A 93 -5.92 -4.48 1.99
C ILE A 93 -7.07 -4.50 3.00
N SER A 94 -7.68 -3.35 3.26
CA SER A 94 -8.78 -3.24 4.22
C SER A 94 -9.99 -2.50 3.65
N PHE A 95 -11.14 -3.18 3.71
CA PHE A 95 -12.48 -2.70 3.40
C PHE A 95 -13.32 -2.48 4.65
N VAL A 96 -12.75 -2.61 5.85
CA VAL A 96 -13.50 -2.53 7.13
C VAL A 96 -14.36 -1.27 7.24
N ASN A 97 -13.93 -0.18 6.61
CA ASN A 97 -14.63 1.09 6.63
C ASN A 97 -15.63 1.29 5.48
N CYS A 98 -15.80 0.36 4.55
CA CYS A 98 -16.69 0.51 3.39
C CYS A 98 -17.40 -0.78 2.96
N ALA A 99 -17.07 -1.92 3.57
CA ALA A 99 -17.76 -3.18 3.35
C ALA A 99 -19.02 -3.30 4.21
N GLU A 100 -20.05 -3.91 3.64
CA GLU A 100 -21.29 -4.31 4.30
C GLU A 100 -21.50 -5.81 4.06
N GLY A 101 -21.15 -6.62 5.06
CA GLY A 101 -21.17 -8.07 4.94
C GLY A 101 -20.15 -8.55 3.91
N GLU A 102 -20.63 -9.22 2.86
CA GLU A 102 -19.79 -9.71 1.76
C GLU A 102 -19.64 -8.68 0.61
N SER A 103 -20.34 -7.55 0.69
CA SER A 103 -20.26 -6.48 -0.32
C SER A 103 -19.18 -5.46 0.06
N ALA A 104 -18.34 -5.08 -0.91
CA ALA A 104 -17.42 -3.95 -0.83
C ALA A 104 -17.71 -2.89 -1.90
N SER A 105 -18.97 -2.76 -2.33
CA SER A 105 -19.37 -1.84 -3.40
C SER A 105 -19.14 -0.35 -3.09
N ALA A 106 -19.02 0.03 -1.82
CA ALA A 106 -18.68 1.40 -1.41
C ALA A 106 -17.16 1.62 -1.27
N CYS A 107 -16.34 0.60 -1.56
CA CYS A 107 -14.90 0.66 -1.48
C CYS A 107 -14.31 1.05 -2.84
N PRO A 108 -13.68 2.24 -2.96
CA PRO A 108 -13.05 2.66 -4.20
C PRO A 108 -12.09 1.61 -4.78
N GLY A 109 -12.31 1.27 -6.06
CA GLY A 109 -11.51 0.31 -6.83
C GLY A 109 -11.85 -1.16 -6.62
N HIS A 110 -12.75 -1.53 -5.71
CA HIS A 110 -13.13 -2.93 -5.50
C HIS A 110 -13.76 -3.57 -6.74
N ALA A 111 -14.58 -2.81 -7.48
CA ALA A 111 -15.28 -3.30 -8.67
C ALA A 111 -14.31 -3.78 -9.78
N GLU A 112 -13.12 -3.20 -9.87
CA GLU A 112 -12.07 -3.54 -10.84
C GLU A 112 -10.88 -4.30 -10.20
N GLY A 113 -10.93 -4.57 -8.89
CA GLY A 113 -9.95 -5.34 -8.16
C GLY A 113 -8.84 -4.48 -7.56
N LEU A 114 -8.19 -5.02 -6.52
CA LEU A 114 -7.06 -4.39 -5.83
C LEU A 114 -5.95 -5.38 -5.60
N SER A 115 -4.70 -4.89 -5.54
CA SER A 115 -3.57 -5.72 -5.15
C SER A 115 -2.49 -4.98 -4.36
N MET A 116 -1.73 -5.74 -3.58
CA MET A 116 -0.52 -5.29 -2.88
C MET A 116 0.60 -6.31 -3.01
N ARG A 117 1.81 -5.84 -3.32
CA ARG A 117 3.01 -6.68 -3.43
C ARG A 117 4.27 -5.86 -3.18
N GLY A 118 5.33 -6.47 -2.68
CA GLY A 118 6.65 -5.82 -2.70
C GLY A 118 7.37 -6.03 -4.03
N SER A 119 8.44 -5.26 -4.25
CA SER A 119 9.29 -5.33 -5.45
C SER A 119 10.26 -6.52 -5.47
N ASP A 120 10.30 -7.31 -4.40
CA ASP A 120 11.11 -8.51 -4.24
C ASP A 120 10.21 -9.75 -4.35
N ASP A 121 10.67 -10.79 -5.05
CA ASP A 121 9.92 -12.01 -5.33
C ASP A 121 9.65 -12.87 -4.08
N GLN A 122 10.35 -12.59 -2.99
CA GLN A 122 10.13 -13.22 -1.68
C GLN A 122 8.99 -12.58 -0.90
N CYS A 123 8.50 -11.41 -1.33
CA CYS A 123 7.33 -10.80 -0.72
C CYS A 123 6.07 -11.61 -1.10
N SER A 124 5.19 -11.82 -0.14
CA SER A 124 3.85 -12.37 -0.44
C SER A 124 2.97 -11.36 -1.20
N SER A 125 1.86 -11.77 -1.79
CA SER A 125 0.95 -10.83 -2.46
C SER A 125 -0.47 -10.95 -1.94
N ALA A 126 -1.14 -9.81 -1.83
CA ALA A 126 -2.58 -9.72 -1.68
C ALA A 126 -3.17 -9.41 -3.05
N ASP A 127 -4.07 -10.25 -3.54
CA ASP A 127 -4.76 -10.04 -4.81
C ASP A 127 -6.26 -10.30 -4.63
N CYS A 128 -7.05 -9.23 -4.63
CA CYS A 128 -8.50 -9.29 -4.61
C CYS A 128 -9.04 -8.99 -6.02
N ALA A 129 -9.59 -10.00 -6.67
CA ALA A 129 -10.11 -9.86 -8.02
C ALA A 129 -11.33 -8.92 -8.10
N ALA A 130 -11.58 -8.43 -9.31
CA ALA A 130 -12.64 -7.48 -9.62
C ALA A 130 -14.02 -7.92 -9.09
N GLY A 131 -14.56 -7.16 -8.14
CA GLY A 131 -15.89 -7.38 -7.56
C GLY A 131 -16.02 -8.59 -6.63
N ASP A 132 -14.95 -9.36 -6.40
CA ASP A 132 -15.01 -10.59 -5.63
C ASP A 132 -15.11 -10.34 -4.12
N TYR A 133 -15.85 -11.21 -3.41
CA TYR A 133 -15.73 -11.33 -1.96
C TYR A 133 -14.46 -12.12 -1.62
N CYS A 134 -13.41 -11.42 -1.18
CA CYS A 134 -12.07 -11.96 -1.03
C CYS A 134 -11.55 -11.92 0.43
N PRO A 135 -12.26 -12.49 1.43
CA PRO A 135 -11.95 -12.27 2.86
C PRO A 135 -10.62 -12.89 3.34
N THR A 136 -9.96 -13.69 2.50
CA THR A 136 -8.60 -14.21 2.74
C THR A 136 -7.50 -13.34 2.13
N GLN A 137 -7.87 -12.30 1.38
CA GLN A 137 -6.98 -11.39 0.66
C GLN A 137 -7.16 -9.93 1.11
N ALA A 138 -8.33 -9.58 1.67
CA ALA A 138 -8.62 -8.27 2.23
C ALA A 138 -9.53 -8.38 3.46
N TYR A 139 -9.40 -7.44 4.39
CA TYR A 139 -10.28 -7.33 5.55
C TYR A 139 -11.66 -6.80 5.16
N TYR A 140 -12.71 -7.59 5.36
CA TYR A 140 -14.12 -7.12 5.28
C TYR A 140 -14.68 -6.75 6.66
N VAL A 141 -14.02 -7.21 7.73
CA VAL A 141 -14.37 -6.94 9.13
C VAL A 141 -13.08 -6.71 9.91
N ASP A 142 -13.14 -6.07 11.07
CA ASP A 142 -11.97 -5.75 11.92
C ASP A 142 -11.26 -6.95 12.57
N THR A 143 -11.96 -8.08 12.70
CA THR A 143 -11.50 -9.29 13.41
C THR A 143 -11.93 -10.58 12.68
N PRO A 144 -11.45 -10.82 11.44
CA PRO A 144 -11.76 -12.01 10.63
C PRO A 144 -11.71 -13.33 11.39
N LEU A 145 -10.72 -13.53 12.27
CA LEU A 145 -10.61 -14.77 13.03
C LEU A 145 -11.81 -14.99 13.95
N ILE A 146 -12.28 -13.92 14.60
CA ILE A 146 -13.39 -14.00 15.56
C ILE A 146 -14.73 -13.99 14.83
N LYS A 147 -14.88 -13.13 13.82
CA LYS A 147 -16.16 -12.88 13.14
C LYS A 147 -16.47 -13.86 12.02
N LEU A 148 -15.44 -14.38 11.34
CA LEU A 148 -15.59 -15.24 10.16
C LEU A 148 -14.93 -16.62 10.34
N GLY A 149 -14.10 -16.81 11.38
CA GLY A 149 -13.30 -18.03 11.53
C GLY A 149 -12.17 -18.14 10.50
N LEU A 150 -11.76 -17.02 9.90
CA LEU A 150 -10.73 -16.96 8.88
C LEU A 150 -9.43 -16.37 9.46
N LYS A 151 -8.28 -16.84 8.97
CA LYS A 151 -7.00 -16.20 9.32
C LYS A 151 -7.02 -14.75 8.85
N GLU A 152 -6.42 -13.88 9.65
CA GLU A 152 -6.18 -12.47 9.28
C GLU A 152 -5.45 -12.38 7.93
N PRO A 153 -5.97 -11.62 6.93
CA PRO A 153 -5.39 -11.48 5.60
C PRO A 153 -4.21 -10.49 5.60
N VAL A 154 -3.21 -10.77 6.45
CA VAL A 154 -1.97 -10.00 6.55
C VAL A 154 -0.86 -10.72 5.81
N PHE A 155 -0.14 -9.95 5.01
CA PHE A 155 0.95 -10.37 4.15
C PHE A 155 2.26 -9.76 4.65
N ASP A 156 3.39 -10.37 4.29
CA ASP A 156 4.71 -9.89 4.65
C ASP A 156 5.70 -9.89 3.49
N CYS A 157 6.67 -8.99 3.61
CA CYS A 157 7.92 -9.04 2.87
C CYS A 157 9.10 -9.19 3.84
N PRO A 158 10.02 -10.15 3.63
CA PRO A 158 11.13 -10.41 4.54
C PRO A 158 12.24 -9.35 4.51
N SER A 159 12.12 -8.32 3.68
CA SER A 159 13.04 -7.19 3.55
C SER A 159 12.31 -5.86 3.76
N THR A 160 13.03 -4.87 4.28
CA THR A 160 12.58 -3.46 4.38
C THR A 160 13.22 -2.56 3.33
N ASP A 161 14.07 -3.12 2.47
CA ASP A 161 14.73 -2.45 1.35
C ASP A 161 14.04 -2.88 0.03
N VAL A 162 12.74 -2.60 -0.04
CA VAL A 162 11.86 -2.95 -1.16
C VAL A 162 10.83 -1.85 -1.36
N ASP A 163 10.39 -1.65 -2.60
CA ASP A 163 9.21 -0.83 -2.86
C ASP A 163 7.96 -1.67 -2.58
N LEU A 164 6.98 -1.09 -1.90
CA LEU A 164 5.65 -1.67 -1.70
C LEU A 164 4.70 -1.07 -2.74
N HIS A 165 4.21 -1.90 -3.65
CA HIS A 165 3.26 -1.53 -4.69
C HIS A 165 1.83 -1.81 -4.24
N MET A 166 0.97 -0.81 -4.38
CA MET A 166 -0.47 -0.84 -4.10
C MET A 166 -1.20 -0.45 -5.37
N THR A 167 -2.04 -1.33 -5.91
CA THR A 167 -2.69 -1.11 -7.20
C THR A 167 -4.21 -1.06 -7.02
N VAL A 168 -4.80 0.08 -7.40
CA VAL A 168 -6.25 0.27 -7.50
C VAL A 168 -6.68 -0.05 -8.93
N CYS A 169 -7.80 -0.78 -9.08
CA CYS A 169 -8.26 -1.32 -10.36
C CYS A 169 -7.23 -2.29 -10.97
N SER A 170 -6.75 -3.24 -10.19
CA SER A 170 -5.68 -4.19 -10.58
C SER A 170 -6.07 -5.12 -11.72
N GLY A 171 -7.37 -5.33 -11.96
CA GLY A 171 -7.90 -6.06 -13.10
C GLY A 171 -7.79 -5.30 -14.43
N GLU A 172 -7.53 -3.99 -14.40
CA GLU A 172 -7.28 -3.17 -15.59
C GLU A 172 -5.84 -3.34 -16.10
N ASP A 173 -5.64 -3.06 -17.40
CA ASP A 173 -4.34 -3.11 -18.06
C ASP A 173 -3.27 -2.32 -17.28
N SER A 174 -2.06 -2.86 -17.22
CA SER A 174 -0.90 -2.20 -16.60
C SER A 174 -0.63 -0.81 -17.21
N LEU A 175 -0.08 0.09 -16.40
CA LEU A 175 0.38 1.38 -16.91
C LEU A 175 1.64 1.15 -17.75
N LYS A 176 1.64 1.70 -18.97
CA LYS A 176 2.75 1.59 -19.92
C LYS A 176 3.53 2.90 -19.96
N ARG A 177 4.83 2.86 -19.67
CA ARG A 177 5.70 4.01 -19.94
C ARG A 177 6.14 3.98 -21.40
N SER A 178 5.81 5.01 -22.16
CA SER A 178 6.38 5.21 -23.49
C SER A 178 7.81 5.73 -23.35
N VAL A 179 8.80 4.93 -23.74
CA VAL A 179 10.18 5.37 -23.92
C VAL A 179 10.35 5.78 -25.38
N ALA A 180 10.82 7.00 -25.62
CA ALA A 180 10.97 7.58 -26.95
C ALA A 180 11.72 6.61 -27.90
N GLY A 181 10.96 5.93 -28.75
CA GLY A 181 11.49 5.20 -29.89
C GLY A 181 11.56 3.67 -29.81
N ARG A 182 11.18 2.97 -28.72
CA ARG A 182 10.89 1.51 -28.70
C ARG A 182 10.56 0.99 -27.28
N VAL A 183 9.51 0.15 -27.22
CA VAL A 183 9.01 -0.66 -26.08
C VAL A 183 8.34 0.14 -24.96
N ALA A 184 7.03 -0.13 -24.80
CA ALA A 184 6.30 0.21 -23.59
C ALA A 184 6.76 -0.73 -22.47
N ILE A 185 7.28 -0.17 -21.38
CA ILE A 185 7.64 -0.94 -20.18
C ILE A 185 6.50 -0.76 -19.17
N ASP A 186 6.03 -1.87 -18.62
CA ASP A 186 5.04 -1.86 -17.55
C ASP A 186 5.65 -1.22 -16.31
N LEU A 187 4.93 -0.27 -15.71
CA LEU A 187 5.41 0.50 -14.55
C LEU A 187 5.39 -0.29 -13.24
N GLU A 188 5.01 -1.56 -13.25
CA GLU A 188 5.00 -2.41 -12.06
C GLU A 188 6.19 -3.36 -12.02
N GLY A 189 6.68 -3.60 -10.79
CA GLY A 189 7.74 -4.55 -10.47
C GLY A 189 7.46 -5.91 -11.11
N GLN A 190 8.39 -6.32 -11.97
CA GLN A 190 8.25 -7.49 -12.83
C GLN A 190 8.35 -8.79 -12.02
N ASN A 191 7.48 -9.74 -12.39
CA ASN A 191 7.37 -11.14 -11.94
C ASN A 191 8.66 -11.80 -11.46
#